data_AF-A0AAJ0GXD7-F1
#
_entry.id   AF-A0AAJ0GXD7-F1
#
_cell.length_a   1.000
_cell.length_b   1.000
_cell.length_c   1.000
_cell.angle_alpha   90.00
_cell.angle_beta   90.00
_cell.angle_gamma   90.00
#
_symmetry.space_group_name_H-M   'P 1'
#
loop_
_entity.id
_entity.type
_entity.pdbx_description
1 polymer ?
#
loop_
_entity_poly.entity_id
_entity_poly.type
_entity_poly.pdbx_seq_one_letter_code
_entity_poly.pdbx_strand_id
1 'polypeptide(L)'
;MFSKEFSVELILETIDNMSQSPPKVVLFDIGGVCVVSPFQSILDYELSRGIPPGWINYSIAKSAPNGFWHRLETGSIPMDAAFFAGFNADLHDQSRWEAFYRAQQARNPSVSSSSLPKQEVPPLPQVDGEWLFHDMMAAARAPDPWMYPALKALKASGQYMVAALSNTVIFPPDHVYSQKDFLDDPVRSLFDVFVSSAHVGLRKPDPRIYQLALERVDEFAKANADSDRGRALGWSEGVSAGEIVFLDDIGENLKAAKAAGFRTIRVPLGRAYEAVEELEKVTGLKLAGDHPKIPVKPNFRGSKAKI
;
A
#
# COMPACT_ATOMS: atom_id res chain seq x y z
N MET A 1 -27.14 13.56 -29.39
CA MET A 1 -27.07 12.09 -29.28
C MET A 1 -25.59 11.72 -29.40
N PHE A 2 -24.85 11.76 -28.29
CA PHE A 2 -23.42 11.45 -28.29
C PHE A 2 -23.26 9.96 -27.93
N SER A 3 -22.91 9.17 -28.93
CA SER A 3 -22.44 7.79 -28.75
C SER A 3 -21.17 7.84 -27.90
N LYS A 4 -21.21 7.32 -26.67
CA LYS A 4 -20.00 6.98 -25.93
C LYS A 4 -19.45 5.70 -26.58
N GLU A 5 -18.47 5.84 -27.46
CA GLU A 5 -17.59 4.73 -27.81
C GLU A 5 -16.80 4.36 -26.56
N PHE A 6 -17.26 3.32 -25.86
CA PHE A 6 -16.48 2.69 -24.80
C PHE A 6 -15.33 1.93 -25.46
N SER A 7 -14.10 2.08 -24.94
CA SER A 7 -12.94 1.32 -25.41
C SER A 7 -13.25 -0.18 -25.34
N VAL A 8 -12.86 -0.93 -26.38
CA VAL A 8 -13.00 -2.39 -26.43
C VAL A 8 -12.37 -3.04 -25.19
N GLU A 9 -11.27 -2.50 -24.68
CA GLU A 9 -10.63 -2.95 -23.44
C GLU A 9 -11.56 -2.79 -22.22
N LEU A 10 -12.25 -1.65 -22.10
CA LEU A 10 -13.17 -1.40 -21.00
C LEU A 10 -14.41 -2.31 -21.08
N ILE A 11 -14.89 -2.60 -22.31
CA ILE A 11 -15.99 -3.54 -22.53
C ILE A 11 -15.57 -4.96 -22.14
N LEU A 12 -14.37 -5.39 -22.54
CA LEU A 12 -13.83 -6.71 -22.19
C LEU A 12 -13.58 -6.84 -20.68
N GLU A 13 -12.98 -5.84 -20.04
CA GLU A 13 -12.82 -5.81 -18.57
C GLU A 13 -14.18 -5.85 -17.85
N THR A 14 -15.20 -5.19 -18.40
CA THR A 14 -16.56 -5.22 -17.84
C THR A 14 -17.20 -6.60 -18.00
N ILE A 15 -17.06 -7.25 -19.15
CA ILE A 15 -17.60 -8.60 -19.42
C ILE A 15 -16.88 -9.64 -18.55
N ASP A 16 -15.56 -9.57 -18.43
CA ASP A 16 -14.79 -10.45 -17.55
C ASP A 16 -15.22 -10.28 -16.10
N ASN A 17 -15.40 -9.04 -15.62
CA ASN A 17 -15.90 -8.76 -14.27
C ASN A 17 -17.35 -9.24 -14.05
N MET A 18 -18.21 -9.23 -15.08
CA MET A 18 -19.59 -9.73 -14.98
C MET A 18 -19.70 -11.25 -15.00
N SER A 19 -18.67 -11.99 -15.44
CA SER A 19 -18.69 -13.46 -15.53
C SER A 19 -17.98 -14.17 -14.37
N GLN A 20 -17.27 -13.43 -13.52
CA GLN A 20 -16.46 -14.02 -12.46
C GLN A 20 -17.26 -14.29 -11.19
N SER A 21 -17.02 -15.45 -10.58
CA SER A 21 -17.56 -15.79 -9.27
C SER A 21 -17.07 -14.81 -8.19
N PRO A 22 -17.87 -14.56 -7.14
CA PRO A 22 -17.44 -13.79 -5.99
C PRO A 22 -16.13 -14.35 -5.40
N PRO A 23 -15.22 -13.52 -4.87
CA PRO A 23 -14.00 -14.00 -4.24
C PRO A 23 -14.29 -14.83 -2.99
N LYS A 24 -13.43 -15.80 -2.68
CA LYS A 24 -13.41 -16.45 -1.36
C LYS A 24 -12.63 -15.59 -0.35
N VAL A 25 -11.65 -14.82 -0.83
CA VAL A 25 -10.74 -14.03 0.00
C VAL A 25 -10.68 -12.59 -0.48
N VAL A 26 -10.80 -11.66 0.47
CA VAL A 26 -10.45 -10.26 0.29
C VAL A 26 -9.15 -9.99 1.04
N LEU A 27 -8.09 -9.74 0.27
CA LEU A 27 -6.74 -9.52 0.76
C LEU A 27 -6.44 -8.01 0.75
N PHE A 28 -5.94 -7.47 1.86
CA PHE A 28 -5.69 -6.04 2.00
C PHE A 28 -4.20 -5.76 2.23
N ASP A 29 -3.66 -4.72 1.58
CA ASP A 29 -2.58 -3.97 2.22
C ASP A 29 -3.12 -3.19 3.43
N ILE A 30 -2.23 -2.70 4.28
CA ILE A 30 -2.58 -1.95 5.48
C ILE A 30 -2.34 -0.46 5.27
N GLY A 31 -1.07 -0.06 5.09
CA GLY A 31 -0.69 1.34 4.89
C GLY A 31 -1.31 1.90 3.61
N GLY A 32 -2.07 2.99 3.71
CA GLY A 32 -2.74 3.62 2.57
C GLY A 32 -4.01 2.92 2.08
N VAL A 33 -4.38 1.81 2.73
CA VAL A 33 -5.61 1.07 2.48
C VAL A 33 -6.48 1.07 3.73
N CYS A 34 -6.13 0.30 4.76
CA CYS A 34 -6.91 0.23 6.01
C CYS A 34 -6.60 1.38 6.99
N VAL A 35 -5.41 1.97 6.87
CA VAL A 35 -4.94 3.13 7.63
C VAL A 35 -4.43 4.21 6.69
N VAL A 36 -4.29 5.44 7.19
CA VAL A 36 -3.77 6.57 6.39
C VAL A 36 -2.41 6.23 5.77
N SER A 37 -2.21 6.63 4.52
CA SER A 37 -1.00 6.28 3.75
C SER A 37 0.25 7.01 4.28
N PRO A 38 1.35 6.30 4.54
CA PRO A 38 2.68 6.91 4.73
C PRO A 38 3.09 7.83 3.57
N PHE A 39 2.59 7.59 2.35
CA PHE A 39 2.89 8.44 1.20
C PHE A 39 2.33 9.85 1.33
N GLN A 40 1.28 10.05 2.14
CA GLN A 40 0.80 11.39 2.44
C GLN A 40 1.81 12.17 3.28
N SER A 41 2.42 11.53 4.30
CA SER A 41 3.52 12.12 5.09
C SER A 41 4.72 12.48 4.23
N ILE A 42 5.10 11.61 3.28
CA ILE A 42 6.18 11.91 2.32
C ILE A 42 5.82 13.13 1.47
N LEU A 43 4.62 13.17 0.90
CA LEU A 43 4.19 14.27 0.04
C LEU A 43 4.15 15.60 0.80
N ASP A 44 3.59 15.60 2.01
CA ASP A 44 3.52 16.79 2.87
C ASP A 44 4.92 17.27 3.27
N TYR A 45 5.82 16.33 3.58
CA TYR A 45 7.22 16.64 3.85
C TYR A 45 7.88 17.30 2.64
N GLU A 46 7.82 16.68 1.46
CA GLU A 46 8.44 17.21 0.24
C GLU A 46 7.95 18.62 -0.07
N LEU A 47 6.63 18.81 -0.08
CA LEU A 47 6.01 20.12 -0.37
C LEU A 47 6.40 21.18 0.66
N SER A 48 6.42 20.84 1.95
CA SER A 48 6.82 21.79 3.01
C SER A 48 8.29 22.21 2.93
N ARG A 49 9.13 21.41 2.26
CA ARG A 49 10.57 21.63 2.11
C ARG A 49 10.96 22.17 0.73
N GLY A 50 9.99 22.39 -0.16
CA GLY A 50 10.25 22.79 -1.54
C GLY A 50 10.96 21.71 -2.36
N ILE A 51 10.88 20.46 -1.92
CA ILE A 51 11.39 19.30 -2.65
C ILE A 51 10.36 18.95 -3.73
N PRO A 52 10.76 18.77 -5.00
CA PRO A 52 9.83 18.33 -6.04
C PRO A 52 9.18 16.99 -5.67
N PRO A 53 7.84 16.87 -5.74
CA PRO A 53 7.14 15.67 -5.29
C PRO A 53 7.62 14.38 -5.97
N GLY A 54 7.77 13.34 -5.15
CA GLY A 54 8.18 12.00 -5.56
C GLY A 54 9.67 11.71 -5.45
N TRP A 55 10.49 12.65 -4.98
CA TRP A 55 11.93 12.43 -4.76
C TRP A 55 12.20 11.28 -3.79
N ILE A 56 11.56 11.31 -2.62
CA ILE A 56 11.81 10.34 -1.55
C ILE A 56 11.37 8.94 -1.99
N ASN A 57 10.16 8.82 -2.56
CA ASN A 57 9.66 7.56 -3.09
C ASN A 57 10.55 7.04 -4.24
N TYR A 58 11.04 7.92 -5.11
CA TYR A 58 11.99 7.56 -6.16
C TYR A 58 13.30 7.03 -5.56
N SER A 59 13.86 7.71 -4.56
CA SER A 59 15.12 7.29 -3.95
C SER A 59 14.98 5.96 -3.21
N ILE A 60 13.88 5.77 -2.46
CA ILE A 60 13.51 4.48 -1.87
C ILE A 60 13.49 3.43 -2.98
N ALA A 61 12.64 3.56 -4.00
CA ALA A 61 12.51 2.57 -5.07
C ALA A 61 13.85 2.25 -5.78
N LYS A 62 14.71 3.25 -6.00
CA LYS A 62 16.02 3.06 -6.66
C LYS A 62 17.10 2.46 -5.78
N SER A 63 16.92 2.44 -4.46
CA SER A 63 17.79 1.72 -3.54
C SER A 63 17.48 0.21 -3.48
N ALA A 64 16.37 -0.23 -4.08
CA ALA A 64 15.98 -1.64 -4.08
C ALA A 64 17.04 -2.54 -4.76
N PRO A 65 17.19 -3.81 -4.33
CA PRO A 65 16.55 -4.42 -3.17
C PRO A 65 17.31 -4.19 -1.85
N ASN A 66 18.47 -3.53 -1.89
CA ASN A 66 19.45 -3.51 -0.80
C ASN A 66 19.40 -2.27 0.09
N GLY A 67 18.58 -1.28 -0.25
CA GLY A 67 18.39 -0.07 0.55
C GLY A 67 17.92 -0.39 1.96
N PHE A 68 18.25 0.48 2.91
CA PHE A 68 17.95 0.31 4.32
C PHE A 68 16.45 0.20 4.59
N TRP A 69 15.61 0.92 3.84
CA TRP A 69 14.16 0.77 3.91
C TRP A 69 13.70 -0.65 3.55
N HIS A 70 14.21 -1.21 2.44
CA HIS A 70 13.88 -2.55 1.99
C HIS A 70 14.33 -3.61 2.98
N ARG A 71 15.55 -3.45 3.51
CA ARG A 71 16.13 -4.35 4.50
C ARG A 71 15.37 -4.34 5.81
N LEU A 72 14.87 -3.17 6.23
CA LEU A 72 14.00 -3.04 7.39
C LEU A 72 12.65 -3.72 7.14
N GLU A 73 12.05 -3.49 5.96
CA GLU A 73 10.75 -4.09 5.61
C GLU A 73 10.81 -5.61 5.42
N THR A 74 11.98 -6.19 5.14
CA THR A 74 12.20 -7.64 5.14
C THR A 74 12.62 -8.18 6.50
N GLY A 75 12.77 -7.34 7.54
CA GLY A 75 13.25 -7.75 8.85
C GLY A 75 14.70 -8.23 8.87
N SER A 76 15.46 -7.95 7.80
CA SER A 76 16.87 -8.36 7.67
C SER A 76 17.84 -7.50 8.49
N ILE A 77 17.39 -6.34 8.97
CA ILE A 77 18.09 -5.47 9.92
C ILE A 77 17.12 -4.99 11.00
N PRO A 78 17.60 -4.72 12.23
CA PRO A 78 16.79 -4.10 13.27
C PRO A 78 16.54 -2.61 12.98
N MET A 79 15.51 -2.06 13.62
CA MET A 79 15.27 -0.61 13.68
C MET A 79 16.15 -0.01 14.78
N ASP A 80 17.33 0.48 14.39
CA ASP A 80 18.30 1.10 15.30
C ASP A 80 18.96 2.34 14.66
N ALA A 81 19.94 2.91 15.36
CA ALA A 81 20.69 4.07 14.86
C ALA A 81 21.41 3.80 13.52
N ALA A 82 21.83 2.55 13.25
CA ALA A 82 22.46 2.20 11.98
C ALA A 82 21.42 2.16 10.84
N PHE A 83 20.19 1.70 11.11
CA PHE A 83 19.08 1.85 10.16
C PHE A 83 18.84 3.32 9.81
N PHE A 84 18.70 4.20 10.81
CA PHE A 84 18.41 5.61 10.55
C PHE A 84 19.55 6.32 9.81
N ALA A 85 20.80 6.05 10.16
CA ALA A 85 21.96 6.58 9.44
C ALA A 85 21.98 6.09 7.97
N GLY A 86 21.73 4.81 7.74
CA GLY A 86 21.70 4.22 6.41
C GLY A 86 20.53 4.69 5.56
N PHE A 87 19.34 4.80 6.14
CA PHE A 87 18.17 5.36 5.45
C PHE A 87 18.38 6.82 5.06
N ASN A 88 18.96 7.62 5.95
CA ASN A 88 19.38 8.98 5.61
C ASN A 88 20.39 8.97 4.46
N ALA A 89 21.42 8.11 4.49
CA ALA A 89 22.38 8.01 3.39
C ALA A 89 21.71 7.64 2.06
N ASP A 90 20.74 6.72 2.07
CA ASP A 90 19.97 6.34 0.88
C ASP A 90 19.16 7.52 0.31
N LEU A 91 18.69 8.46 1.14
CA LEU A 91 17.99 9.66 0.70
C LEU A 91 18.92 10.77 0.19
N HIS A 92 20.24 10.64 0.40
CA HIS A 92 21.23 11.66 0.04
C HIS A 92 22.24 11.18 -1.02
N ASP A 93 21.72 10.60 -2.10
CA ASP A 93 22.54 10.21 -3.25
C ASP A 93 22.41 11.21 -4.40
N GLN A 94 23.51 11.91 -4.69
CA GLN A 94 23.58 12.93 -5.73
C GLN A 94 23.25 12.38 -7.12
N SER A 95 23.67 11.15 -7.43
CA SER A 95 23.45 10.55 -8.75
C SER A 95 21.96 10.23 -8.98
N ARG A 96 21.27 9.73 -7.95
CA ARG A 96 19.82 9.49 -7.98
C ARG A 96 19.06 10.80 -8.10
N TRP A 97 19.50 11.85 -7.40
CA TRP A 97 18.87 13.16 -7.46
C TRP A 97 18.90 13.76 -8.85
N GLU A 98 20.08 13.76 -9.49
CA GLU A 98 20.21 14.23 -10.86
C GLU A 98 19.35 13.44 -11.85
N ALA A 99 19.29 12.11 -11.70
CA ALA A 99 18.47 11.25 -12.54
C ALA A 99 16.97 11.54 -12.36
N PHE A 100 16.51 11.68 -11.12
CA PHE A 100 15.13 12.06 -10.79
C PHE A 100 14.76 13.41 -11.39
N TYR A 101 15.58 14.44 -11.14
CA TYR A 101 15.28 15.80 -11.55
C TYR A 101 15.24 15.95 -13.08
N ARG A 102 16.22 15.36 -13.79
CA ARG A 102 16.24 15.34 -15.26
C ARG A 102 15.01 14.61 -15.84
N ALA A 103 14.61 13.49 -15.23
CA ALA A 103 13.39 12.77 -15.65
C ALA A 103 12.11 13.59 -15.42
N GLN A 104 12.06 14.35 -14.32
CA GLN A 104 10.92 15.24 -14.03
C GLN A 104 10.83 16.40 -15.04
N GLN A 105 11.97 17.02 -15.38
CA GLN A 105 12.03 18.07 -16.41
C GLN A 105 11.54 17.58 -17.77
N ALA A 106 11.93 16.37 -18.18
CA ALA A 106 11.50 15.79 -19.46
C ALA A 106 9.98 15.55 -19.54
N ARG A 107 9.30 15.36 -18.41
CA ARG A 107 7.85 15.09 -18.33
C ARG A 107 6.99 16.37 -18.32
N ASN A 108 7.55 17.51 -17.94
CA ASN A 108 6.85 18.80 -17.88
C ASN A 108 7.48 19.87 -18.80
N PRO A 109 7.41 19.70 -20.13
CA PRO A 109 8.02 20.65 -21.06
C PRO A 109 7.32 22.02 -21.14
N SER A 110 6.15 22.23 -20.51
CA SER A 110 5.39 23.48 -20.63
C SER A 110 5.93 24.68 -19.82
N VAL A 111 7.05 24.53 -19.10
CA VAL A 111 7.82 25.64 -18.51
C VAL A 111 8.99 26.07 -19.42
N SER A 112 9.16 25.39 -20.56
CA SER A 112 10.10 25.77 -21.61
C SER A 112 9.44 26.74 -22.60
N SER A 113 9.21 27.98 -22.17
CA SER A 113 9.12 29.10 -23.10
C SER A 113 10.07 30.21 -22.68
N SER A 114 10.95 30.58 -23.62
CA SER A 114 11.81 31.77 -23.64
C SER A 114 12.89 31.94 -22.55
N SER A 115 14.15 31.86 -23.00
CA SER A 115 15.32 32.59 -22.47
C SER A 115 15.81 32.31 -21.04
N LEU A 116 15.91 31.04 -20.63
CA LEU A 116 16.74 30.64 -19.48
C LEU A 116 17.56 29.39 -19.83
N PRO A 117 18.85 29.29 -19.40
CA PRO A 117 19.69 28.12 -19.67
C PRO A 117 19.02 26.86 -19.09
N LYS A 118 19.26 25.69 -19.72
CA LYS A 118 18.85 24.37 -19.20
C LYS A 118 19.04 24.36 -17.69
N GLN A 119 17.95 24.43 -16.93
CA GLN A 119 18.00 24.74 -15.50
C GLN A 119 18.93 23.71 -14.84
N GLU A 120 20.08 24.18 -14.35
CA GLU A 120 21.08 23.32 -13.70
C GLU A 120 20.39 22.52 -12.61
N VAL A 121 20.79 21.26 -12.44
CA VAL A 121 20.21 20.43 -11.37
C VAL A 121 20.50 21.14 -10.05
N PRO A 122 19.46 21.50 -9.27
CA PRO A 122 19.66 22.17 -7.98
C PRO A 122 20.45 21.26 -7.03
N PRO A 123 21.04 21.79 -5.95
CA PRO A 123 21.69 20.98 -4.93
C PRO A 123 20.73 19.89 -4.39
N LEU A 124 21.27 18.72 -4.09
CA LEU A 124 20.54 17.64 -3.44
C LEU A 124 19.90 18.16 -2.13
N PRO A 125 18.57 18.02 -1.96
CA PRO A 125 17.90 18.49 -0.76
C PRO A 125 18.36 17.72 0.47
N GLN A 126 18.43 18.43 1.59
CA GLN A 126 18.59 17.79 2.91
C GLN A 126 17.25 17.21 3.36
N VAL A 127 17.28 15.96 3.81
CA VAL A 127 16.12 15.21 4.31
C VAL A 127 16.44 14.66 5.69
N ASP A 128 15.57 14.92 6.66
CA ASP A 128 15.63 14.26 7.97
C ASP A 128 14.85 12.94 7.88
N GLY A 129 15.57 11.86 7.54
CA GLY A 129 15.00 10.54 7.34
C GLY A 129 14.46 9.91 8.62
N GLU A 130 14.99 10.25 9.79
CA GLU A 130 14.52 9.71 11.07
C GLU A 130 13.21 10.36 11.48
N TRP A 131 13.13 11.70 11.41
CA TRP A 131 11.86 12.39 11.63
C TRP A 131 10.79 11.93 10.65
N LEU A 132 11.13 11.82 9.37
CA LEU A 132 10.20 11.38 8.34
C LEU A 132 9.69 9.95 8.61
N PHE A 133 10.59 9.04 9.02
CA PHE A 133 10.21 7.69 9.42
C PHE A 133 9.16 7.72 10.54
N HIS A 134 9.41 8.49 11.60
CA HIS A 134 8.49 8.58 12.73
C HIS A 134 7.14 9.20 12.34
N ASP A 135 7.14 10.23 11.50
CA ASP A 135 5.91 10.86 10.99
C ASP A 135 5.08 9.86 10.15
N MET A 136 5.73 9.13 9.24
CA MET A 136 5.11 8.07 8.45
C MET A 136 4.48 6.98 9.34
N MET A 137 5.23 6.49 10.34
CA MET A 137 4.74 5.46 11.25
C MET A 137 3.56 5.95 12.10
N ALA A 138 3.61 7.21 12.56
CA ALA A 138 2.53 7.82 13.34
C ALA A 138 1.26 8.02 12.49
N ALA A 139 1.39 8.55 11.28
CA ALA A 139 0.28 8.74 10.35
C ALA A 139 -0.41 7.40 10.04
N ALA A 140 0.37 6.35 9.78
CA ALA A 140 -0.11 5.00 9.49
C ALA A 140 -0.75 4.27 10.68
N ARG A 141 -1.08 4.95 11.79
CA ARG A 141 -1.92 4.41 12.87
C ARG A 141 -3.37 4.89 12.80
N ALA A 142 -3.62 6.01 12.11
CA ALA A 142 -4.97 6.53 11.94
C ALA A 142 -5.76 5.62 10.98
N PRO A 143 -6.93 5.09 11.38
CA PRO A 143 -7.76 4.30 10.48
C PRO A 143 -8.25 5.14 9.29
N ASP A 144 -8.30 4.53 8.09
CA ASP A 144 -8.91 5.17 6.94
C ASP A 144 -10.43 5.29 7.14
N PRO A 145 -11.04 6.48 6.91
CA PRO A 145 -12.45 6.71 7.23
C PRO A 145 -13.44 5.93 6.34
N TRP A 146 -13.00 5.37 5.22
CA TRP A 146 -13.83 4.58 4.31
C TRP A 146 -13.51 3.11 4.40
N MET A 147 -12.23 2.75 4.30
CA MET A 147 -11.81 1.36 4.25
C MET A 147 -11.89 0.67 5.61
N TYR A 148 -11.62 1.36 6.72
CA TYR A 148 -11.70 0.71 8.04
C TYR A 148 -13.13 0.33 8.44
N PRO A 149 -14.16 1.18 8.25
CA PRO A 149 -15.55 0.75 8.40
C PRO A 149 -15.95 -0.38 7.45
N ALA A 150 -15.51 -0.32 6.18
CA ALA A 150 -15.77 -1.38 5.20
C ALA A 150 -15.15 -2.72 5.63
N LEU A 151 -13.91 -2.71 6.13
CA LEU A 151 -13.22 -3.89 6.67
C LEU A 151 -14.00 -4.52 7.84
N LYS A 152 -14.50 -3.69 8.76
CA LYS A 152 -15.32 -4.16 9.89
C LYS A 152 -16.64 -4.77 9.41
N ALA A 153 -17.32 -4.14 8.46
CA ALA A 153 -18.56 -4.64 7.88
C ALA A 153 -18.33 -5.97 7.14
N LEU A 154 -17.24 -6.06 6.37
CA LEU A 154 -16.83 -7.28 5.68
C LEU A 154 -16.58 -8.43 6.66
N LYS A 155 -15.79 -8.18 7.72
CA LYS A 155 -15.54 -9.18 8.77
C LYS A 155 -16.83 -9.61 9.48
N ALA A 156 -17.69 -8.66 9.83
CA ALA A 156 -18.96 -8.94 10.50
C ALA A 156 -19.94 -9.73 9.63
N SER A 157 -19.86 -9.61 8.30
CA SER A 157 -20.72 -10.37 7.38
C SER A 157 -20.49 -11.88 7.45
N GLY A 158 -19.27 -12.31 7.78
CA GLY A 158 -18.85 -13.72 7.75
C GLY A 158 -18.75 -14.34 6.34
N GLN A 159 -19.09 -13.61 5.28
CA GLN A 159 -19.22 -14.12 3.91
C GLN A 159 -17.90 -14.24 3.14
N TYR A 160 -16.82 -13.68 3.66
CA TYR A 160 -15.52 -13.65 2.99
C TYR A 160 -14.42 -13.92 4.00
N MET A 161 -13.36 -14.64 3.62
CA MET A 161 -12.11 -14.62 4.38
C MET A 161 -11.48 -13.24 4.24
N VAL A 162 -11.10 -12.65 5.37
CA VAL A 162 -10.48 -11.32 5.41
C VAL A 162 -9.01 -11.51 5.74
N ALA A 163 -8.11 -11.21 4.79
CA ALA A 163 -6.68 -11.43 4.94
C ALA A 163 -5.88 -10.15 4.71
N ALA A 164 -4.64 -10.11 5.20
CA ALA A 164 -3.72 -9.00 4.99
C ALA A 164 -2.37 -9.45 4.41
N LEU A 165 -1.81 -8.63 3.52
CA LEU A 165 -0.45 -8.75 2.98
C LEU A 165 0.20 -7.37 2.95
N SER A 166 1.11 -7.12 3.88
CA SER A 166 1.65 -5.77 4.08
C SER A 166 3.18 -5.75 4.20
N ASN A 167 3.77 -4.74 3.57
CA ASN A 167 5.14 -4.34 3.87
C ASN A 167 5.12 -3.63 5.23
N THR A 168 5.83 -4.18 6.21
CA THR A 168 5.77 -3.84 7.63
C THR A 168 7.17 -3.79 8.20
N VAL A 169 7.32 -3.25 9.41
CA VAL A 169 8.58 -3.18 10.14
C VAL A 169 8.43 -3.85 11.51
N ILE A 170 9.55 -4.29 12.10
CA ILE A 170 9.58 -4.81 13.48
C ILE A 170 10.10 -3.68 14.39
N PHE A 171 9.26 -3.25 15.32
CA PHE A 171 9.62 -2.23 16.30
C PHE A 171 10.47 -2.84 17.44
N PRO A 172 11.49 -2.13 17.96
CA PRO A 172 12.24 -2.55 19.14
C PRO A 172 11.31 -2.79 20.35
N PRO A 173 11.65 -3.69 21.30
CA PRO A 173 10.79 -4.00 22.44
C PRO A 173 10.38 -2.81 23.31
N ASP A 174 11.23 -1.78 23.39
CA ASP A 174 11.04 -0.55 24.16
C ASP A 174 10.33 0.56 23.37
N HIS A 175 10.05 0.35 22.09
CA HIS A 175 9.37 1.32 21.26
C HIS A 175 7.86 1.37 21.57
N VAL A 176 7.26 2.57 21.52
CA VAL A 176 5.83 2.80 21.84
C VAL A 176 4.84 2.01 20.97
N TYR A 177 5.27 1.60 19.77
CA TYR A 177 4.47 0.77 18.85
C TYR A 177 4.82 -0.71 18.89
N SER A 178 5.71 -1.11 19.79
CA SER A 178 5.99 -2.52 20.03
C SER A 178 4.78 -3.17 20.68
N GLN A 179 4.42 -4.36 20.19
CA GLN A 179 3.37 -5.17 20.77
C GLN A 179 3.92 -6.55 21.05
N LYS A 180 3.58 -7.11 22.23
CA LYS A 180 4.02 -8.46 22.60
C LYS A 180 3.42 -9.51 21.67
N ASP A 181 2.14 -9.35 21.34
CA ASP A 181 1.47 -10.11 20.30
C ASP A 181 1.26 -9.20 19.10
N PHE A 182 1.84 -9.57 17.96
CA PHE A 182 1.73 -8.81 16.73
C PHE A 182 0.28 -8.66 16.26
N LEU A 183 -0.62 -9.58 16.61
CA LEU A 183 -2.04 -9.49 16.22
C LEU A 183 -2.89 -8.68 17.20
N ASP A 184 -2.36 -8.33 18.38
CA ASP A 184 -3.05 -7.53 19.39
C ASP A 184 -3.03 -6.04 19.02
N ASP A 185 -3.84 -5.73 18.00
CA ASP A 185 -4.01 -4.40 17.42
C ASP A 185 -5.42 -4.24 16.83
N PRO A 186 -6.06 -3.06 16.94
CA PRO A 186 -7.45 -2.87 16.52
C PRO A 186 -7.72 -3.07 15.02
N VAL A 187 -6.68 -3.04 14.18
CA VAL A 187 -6.77 -3.32 12.75
C VAL A 187 -6.36 -4.76 12.48
N ARG A 188 -5.21 -5.19 13.01
CA ARG A 188 -4.66 -6.55 12.73
C ARG A 188 -5.56 -7.67 13.25
N SER A 189 -6.25 -7.46 14.36
CA SER A 189 -7.22 -8.43 14.93
C SER A 189 -8.45 -8.70 14.05
N LEU A 190 -8.70 -7.90 13.01
CA LEU A 190 -9.82 -8.12 12.09
C LEU A 190 -9.53 -9.21 11.05
N PHE A 191 -8.26 -9.54 10.82
CA PHE A 191 -7.86 -10.47 9.78
C PHE A 191 -7.86 -11.92 10.27
N ASP A 192 -8.39 -12.81 9.43
CA ASP A 192 -8.27 -14.26 9.58
C ASP A 192 -6.82 -14.73 9.34
N VAL A 193 -6.13 -14.10 8.37
CA VAL A 193 -4.73 -14.37 8.00
C VAL A 193 -3.97 -13.06 7.85
N PHE A 194 -2.78 -12.97 8.41
CA PHE A 194 -1.93 -11.78 8.28
C PHE A 194 -0.51 -12.16 7.85
N VAL A 195 -0.08 -11.67 6.68
CA VAL A 195 1.30 -11.82 6.19
C VAL A 195 2.04 -10.50 6.35
N SER A 196 2.98 -10.49 7.30
CA SER A 196 3.88 -9.37 7.56
C SER A 196 5.23 -9.62 6.88
N SER A 197 5.62 -8.73 5.96
CA SER A 197 6.89 -8.81 5.22
C SER A 197 8.11 -9.03 6.12
N ALA A 198 8.19 -8.29 7.23
CA ALA A 198 9.36 -8.31 8.10
C ALA A 198 9.47 -9.61 8.90
N HIS A 199 8.35 -10.27 9.18
CA HIS A 199 8.34 -11.55 9.89
C HIS A 199 8.61 -12.73 8.95
N VAL A 200 8.33 -12.58 7.64
CA VAL A 200 8.50 -13.66 6.66
C VAL A 200 9.76 -13.51 5.80
N GLY A 201 10.49 -12.39 5.90
CA GLY A 201 11.72 -12.18 5.15
C GLY A 201 11.53 -11.85 3.66
N LEU A 202 10.31 -11.51 3.24
CA LEU A 202 9.94 -11.21 1.85
C LEU A 202 9.25 -9.85 1.80
N ARG A 203 9.23 -9.21 0.63
CA ARG A 203 8.63 -7.88 0.47
C ARG A 203 7.89 -7.78 -0.86
N LYS A 204 6.72 -7.15 -0.89
CA LYS A 204 6.11 -6.74 -2.17
C LYS A 204 7.07 -5.78 -2.92
N PRO A 205 7.23 -5.87 -4.25
CA PRO A 205 6.51 -6.72 -5.19
C PRO A 205 7.23 -8.04 -5.56
N ASP A 206 8.07 -8.62 -4.68
CA ASP A 206 8.69 -9.92 -4.94
C ASP A 206 7.62 -11.01 -5.17
N PRO A 207 7.62 -11.73 -6.31
CA PRO A 207 6.63 -12.76 -6.61
C PRO A 207 6.43 -13.80 -5.50
N ARG A 208 7.49 -14.11 -4.75
CA ARG A 208 7.47 -15.13 -3.68
C ARG A 208 6.54 -14.74 -2.53
N ILE A 209 6.32 -13.46 -2.26
CA ILE A 209 5.44 -13.05 -1.16
C ILE A 209 3.96 -13.27 -1.50
N TYR A 210 3.59 -13.21 -2.77
CA TYR A 210 2.23 -13.50 -3.24
C TYR A 210 1.95 -15.00 -3.22
N GLN A 211 2.94 -15.82 -3.61
CA GLN A 211 2.87 -17.27 -3.46
C GLN A 211 2.69 -17.65 -1.98
N LEU A 212 3.51 -17.09 -1.09
CA LEU A 212 3.36 -17.29 0.34
C LEU A 212 1.99 -16.84 0.85
N ALA A 213 1.47 -15.69 0.40
CA ALA A 213 0.14 -15.24 0.81
C ALA A 213 -0.96 -16.22 0.39
N LEU A 214 -0.90 -16.75 -0.84
CA LEU A 214 -1.82 -17.78 -1.31
C LEU A 214 -1.73 -19.05 -0.46
N GLU A 215 -0.52 -19.51 -0.16
CA GLU A 215 -0.30 -20.67 0.71
C GLU A 215 -0.93 -20.46 2.10
N ARG A 216 -0.72 -19.30 2.72
CA ARG A 216 -1.27 -19.01 4.06
C ARG A 216 -2.79 -18.97 4.10
N VAL A 217 -3.44 -18.41 3.07
CA VAL A 217 -4.91 -18.39 3.03
C VAL A 217 -5.48 -19.77 2.72
N ASP A 218 -4.81 -20.57 1.90
CA ASP A 218 -5.21 -21.95 1.61
C ASP A 218 -5.03 -22.87 2.82
N GLU A 219 -3.91 -22.74 3.56
CA GLU A 219 -3.67 -23.40 4.85
C GLU A 219 -4.79 -23.07 5.85
N PHE A 220 -5.12 -21.79 6.00
CA PHE A 220 -6.19 -21.35 6.89
C PHE A 220 -7.55 -21.91 6.48
N ALA A 221 -7.88 -21.88 5.18
CA ALA A 221 -9.12 -22.45 4.67
C ALA A 221 -9.23 -23.93 5.05
N LYS A 222 -8.23 -24.74 4.69
CA LYS A 222 -8.23 -26.19 4.95
C LYS A 222 -8.31 -26.51 6.44
N ALA A 223 -7.56 -25.78 7.28
CA ALA A 223 -7.58 -25.98 8.74
C ALA A 223 -8.95 -25.67 9.37
N ASN A 224 -9.77 -24.82 8.73
CA ASN A 224 -11.06 -24.40 9.24
C ASN A 224 -12.24 -24.92 8.40
N ALA A 225 -12.01 -25.89 7.51
CA ALA A 225 -13.02 -26.41 6.58
C ALA A 225 -14.26 -26.99 7.30
N ASP A 226 -14.06 -27.58 8.48
CA ASP A 226 -15.14 -28.17 9.29
C ASP A 226 -15.89 -27.16 10.18
N SER A 227 -15.56 -25.87 10.13
CA SER A 227 -16.37 -24.84 10.77
C SER A 227 -17.64 -24.56 9.97
N ASP A 228 -18.67 -23.97 10.58
CA ASP A 228 -19.88 -23.55 9.85
C ASP A 228 -19.55 -22.58 8.71
N ARG A 229 -18.64 -21.63 8.96
CA ARG A 229 -18.15 -20.69 7.96
C ARG A 229 -17.33 -21.39 6.87
N GLY A 230 -16.48 -22.34 7.24
CA GLY A 230 -15.68 -23.13 6.29
C GLY A 230 -16.53 -23.96 5.35
N ARG A 231 -17.58 -24.63 5.86
CA ARG A 231 -18.57 -25.33 5.04
C ARG A 231 -19.33 -24.38 4.12
N ALA A 232 -19.80 -23.24 4.64
CA ALA A 232 -20.54 -22.26 3.86
C ALA A 232 -19.70 -21.65 2.71
N LEU A 233 -18.39 -21.50 2.90
CA LEU A 233 -17.47 -20.90 1.93
C LEU A 233 -16.68 -21.94 1.11
N GLY A 234 -16.97 -23.24 1.25
CA GLY A 234 -16.33 -24.29 0.48
C GLY A 234 -14.82 -24.43 0.73
N TRP A 235 -14.36 -24.15 1.95
CA TRP A 235 -12.92 -24.15 2.29
C TRP A 235 -12.24 -25.53 2.20
N SER A 236 -13.00 -26.62 2.15
CA SER A 236 -12.48 -27.97 1.90
C SER A 236 -11.81 -28.11 0.53
N GLU A 237 -12.21 -27.29 -0.45
CA GLU A 237 -11.62 -27.26 -1.80
C GLU A 237 -10.33 -26.45 -1.87
N GLY A 238 -10.00 -25.73 -0.79
CA GLY A 238 -8.91 -24.76 -0.75
C GLY A 238 -9.27 -23.42 -1.41
N VAL A 239 -8.23 -22.61 -1.60
CA VAL A 239 -8.29 -21.29 -2.23
C VAL A 239 -7.31 -21.22 -3.39
N SER A 240 -7.78 -20.83 -4.57
CA SER A 240 -6.96 -20.55 -5.74
C SER A 240 -6.70 -19.06 -5.93
N ALA A 241 -5.65 -18.72 -6.69
CA ALA A 241 -5.23 -17.32 -6.92
C ALA A 241 -6.37 -16.42 -7.46
N GLY A 242 -7.18 -16.92 -8.40
CA GLY A 242 -8.30 -16.16 -8.98
C GLY A 242 -9.45 -15.88 -7.99
N GLU A 243 -9.51 -16.61 -6.88
CA GLU A 243 -10.51 -16.42 -5.83
C GLU A 243 -10.09 -15.36 -4.79
N ILE A 244 -8.92 -14.75 -4.96
CA ILE A 244 -8.41 -13.65 -4.14
C ILE A 244 -8.63 -12.33 -4.89
N VAL A 245 -9.21 -11.34 -4.21
CA VAL A 245 -9.15 -9.93 -4.62
C VAL A 245 -8.23 -9.16 -3.68
N PHE A 246 -7.19 -8.52 -4.23
CA PHE A 246 -6.17 -7.79 -3.49
C PHE A 246 -6.32 -6.28 -3.62
N LEU A 247 -6.36 -5.57 -2.49
CA LEU A 247 -6.42 -4.11 -2.41
C LEU A 247 -5.06 -3.54 -1.99
N ASP A 248 -4.50 -2.63 -2.77
CA ASP A 248 -3.21 -1.97 -2.49
C ASP A 248 -3.21 -0.55 -3.10
N ASP A 249 -2.50 0.39 -2.51
CA ASP A 249 -2.35 1.76 -3.04
C ASP A 249 -1.18 1.89 -4.03
N ILE A 250 -0.27 0.90 -4.06
CA ILE A 250 0.93 0.90 -4.90
C ILE A 250 0.73 0.06 -6.17
N GLY A 251 0.82 0.73 -7.32
CA GLY A 251 0.60 0.08 -8.63
C GLY A 251 1.55 -1.06 -8.96
N GLU A 252 2.82 -0.99 -8.54
CA GLU A 252 3.79 -2.09 -8.75
C GLU A 252 3.43 -3.35 -7.96
N ASN A 253 2.91 -3.18 -6.73
CA ASN A 253 2.42 -4.29 -5.93
C ASN A 253 1.21 -4.96 -6.59
N LEU A 254 0.27 -4.16 -7.11
CA LEU A 254 -0.90 -4.69 -7.84
C LEU A 254 -0.48 -5.40 -9.13
N LYS A 255 0.51 -4.88 -9.85
CA LYS A 255 1.03 -5.53 -11.07
C LYS A 255 1.61 -6.91 -10.77
N ALA A 256 2.38 -7.04 -9.68
CA ALA A 256 2.92 -8.33 -9.26
C ALA A 256 1.81 -9.27 -8.75
N ALA A 257 0.79 -8.76 -8.04
CA ALA A 257 -0.37 -9.53 -7.64
C ALA A 257 -1.16 -10.09 -8.84
N LYS A 258 -1.41 -9.27 -9.87
CA LYS A 258 -2.02 -9.73 -11.13
C LYS A 258 -1.18 -10.81 -11.81
N ALA A 259 0.15 -10.65 -11.82
CA ALA A 259 1.06 -11.66 -12.37
C ALA A 259 1.04 -12.98 -11.57
N ALA A 260 0.72 -12.93 -10.27
CA ALA A 260 0.48 -14.10 -9.42
C ALA A 260 -0.93 -14.69 -9.58
N GLY A 261 -1.79 -14.11 -10.43
CA GLY A 261 -3.14 -14.58 -10.70
C GLY A 261 -4.23 -14.00 -9.81
N PHE A 262 -3.91 -13.01 -8.96
CA PHE A 262 -4.89 -12.36 -8.10
C PHE A 262 -5.72 -11.35 -8.90
N ARG A 263 -7.00 -11.20 -8.52
CA ARG A 263 -7.79 -10.03 -8.88
C ARG A 263 -7.30 -8.84 -8.05
N THR A 264 -7.47 -7.63 -8.55
CA THR A 264 -6.91 -6.44 -7.88
C THR A 264 -7.86 -5.27 -7.93
N ILE A 265 -7.93 -4.52 -6.84
CA ILE A 265 -8.59 -3.22 -6.73
C ILE A 265 -7.50 -2.21 -6.33
N ARG A 266 -7.42 -1.10 -7.05
CA ARG A 266 -6.47 -0.03 -6.71
C ARG A 266 -7.10 0.90 -5.70
N VAL A 267 -6.36 1.25 -4.65
CA VAL A 267 -6.77 2.28 -3.69
C VAL A 267 -6.09 3.60 -4.05
N PRO A 268 -6.79 4.57 -4.65
CA PRO A 268 -6.16 5.83 -5.01
C PRO A 268 -5.88 6.64 -3.75
N LEU A 269 -4.67 7.21 -3.65
CA LEU A 269 -4.28 8.05 -2.51
C LEU A 269 -5.32 9.14 -2.25
N GLY A 270 -5.81 9.19 -1.01
CA GLY A 270 -6.81 10.16 -0.56
C GLY A 270 -8.24 9.93 -1.09
N ARG A 271 -8.49 8.86 -1.85
CA ARG A 271 -9.81 8.53 -2.42
C ARG A 271 -10.19 7.06 -2.20
N ALA A 272 -9.95 6.55 -0.99
CA ALA A 272 -10.30 5.17 -0.60
C ALA A 272 -11.78 4.82 -0.83
N TYR A 273 -12.68 5.81 -0.82
CA TYR A 273 -14.09 5.61 -1.16
C TYR A 273 -14.31 5.01 -2.56
N GLU A 274 -13.46 5.31 -3.55
CA GLU A 274 -13.56 4.72 -4.90
C GLU A 274 -13.28 3.21 -4.85
N ALA A 275 -12.29 2.79 -4.06
CA ALA A 275 -11.97 1.38 -3.86
C ALA A 275 -13.06 0.64 -3.04
N VAL A 276 -13.69 1.31 -2.07
CA VAL A 276 -14.82 0.74 -1.33
C VAL A 276 -16.00 0.49 -2.27
N GLU A 277 -16.34 1.43 -3.17
CA GLU A 277 -17.40 1.23 -4.16
C GLU A 277 -17.10 0.06 -5.12
N GLU A 278 -15.84 -0.12 -5.51
CA GLU A 278 -15.42 -1.30 -6.29
C GLU A 278 -15.57 -2.59 -5.48
N LEU A 279 -15.19 -2.57 -4.21
CA LEU A 279 -15.34 -3.72 -3.32
C LEU A 279 -16.81 -4.08 -3.09
N GLU A 280 -17.72 -3.11 -2.97
CA GLU A 280 -19.17 -3.36 -2.90
C GLU A 280 -19.69 -4.07 -4.16
N LYS A 281 -19.21 -3.68 -5.35
CA LYS A 281 -19.60 -4.36 -6.60
C LYS A 281 -19.11 -5.80 -6.64
N VAL A 282 -17.88 -6.05 -6.19
CA VAL A 282 -17.26 -7.39 -6.17
C VAL A 282 -17.89 -8.30 -5.13
N THR A 283 -18.30 -7.75 -3.99
CA THR A 283 -18.86 -8.53 -2.86
C THR A 283 -20.38 -8.57 -2.84
N GLY A 284 -21.07 -7.65 -3.51
CA GLY A 284 -22.51 -7.45 -3.38
C GLY A 284 -22.95 -6.94 -1.99
N LEU A 285 -22.00 -6.62 -1.09
CA LEU A 285 -22.28 -6.09 0.23
C LEU A 285 -22.41 -4.57 0.18
N LYS A 286 -23.23 -4.02 1.07
CA LYS A 286 -23.19 -2.59 1.41
C LYS A 286 -22.10 -2.39 2.47
N LEU A 287 -20.96 -1.86 2.05
CA LEU A 287 -19.76 -1.63 2.85
C LEU A 287 -19.50 -0.14 3.10
N ALA A 288 -19.95 0.72 2.19
CA ALA A 288 -19.82 2.16 2.30
C ALA A 288 -20.82 2.70 3.34
N GLY A 289 -20.33 3.57 4.22
CA GLY A 289 -21.19 4.36 5.11
C GLY A 289 -21.74 5.61 4.40
N ASP A 290 -22.57 6.39 5.10
CA ASP A 290 -23.11 7.66 4.60
C ASP A 290 -22.12 8.83 4.78
N HIS A 291 -20.82 8.53 4.81
CA HIS A 291 -19.76 9.50 5.05
C HIS A 291 -19.56 10.40 3.82
N PRO A 292 -19.12 11.66 4.00
CA PRO A 292 -18.90 12.55 2.86
C PRO A 292 -17.68 12.10 2.06
N LYS A 293 -17.82 12.04 0.73
CA LYS A 293 -16.77 11.66 -0.23
C LYS A 293 -15.80 12.83 -0.43
N ILE A 294 -14.99 13.11 0.58
CA ILE A 294 -14.04 14.22 0.59
C ILE A 294 -12.64 13.65 0.33
N PRO A 295 -11.98 14.04 -0.78
CA PRO A 295 -10.59 13.67 -0.99
C PRO A 295 -9.67 14.27 0.06
N VAL A 296 -8.70 13.47 0.55
CA VAL A 296 -7.63 13.99 1.41
C VAL A 296 -6.79 14.99 0.62
N LYS A 297 -6.51 16.16 1.22
CA LYS A 297 -5.72 17.21 0.59
C LYS A 297 -4.32 17.27 1.21
N PRO A 298 -3.26 17.51 0.41
CA PRO A 298 -1.92 17.70 0.95
C PRO A 298 -1.82 18.89 1.90
N ASN A 299 -1.00 18.74 2.95
CA ASN A 299 -0.74 19.79 3.92
C ASN A 299 0.56 20.54 3.58
N PHE A 300 0.40 21.75 3.02
CA PHE A 300 1.51 22.60 2.59
C PHE A 300 2.27 23.31 3.73
N ARG A 301 1.78 23.26 4.97
CA ARG A 301 2.29 24.11 6.09
C ARG A 301 2.96 23.32 7.22
N GLY A 302 3.05 21.99 7.11
CA GLY A 302 3.13 21.11 8.28
C GLY A 302 4.29 20.14 8.34
N SER A 303 5.56 20.59 8.30
CA SER A 303 6.63 19.76 8.90
C SER A 303 7.50 20.59 9.85
N LYS A 304 7.62 20.11 11.10
CA LYS A 304 8.54 20.63 12.12
C LYS A 304 9.77 19.70 12.21
N ALA A 305 10.28 19.25 11.07
CA ALA A 305 11.50 18.45 11.01
C ALA A 305 12.70 19.30 11.47
N LYS A 306 13.60 18.71 12.26
CA LYS A 306 14.84 19.38 12.68
C LYS A 306 15.89 19.06 11.63
N ILE A 307 16.52 20.08 11.05
CA ILE A 307 17.68 19.90 10.17
C ILE A 307 18.91 20.38 10.94
#